data_AF-A0A323UZ34-F1
#
_entry.id   AF-A0A323UZ34-F1
#
_cell.length_a   1.000
_cell.length_b   1.000
_cell.length_c   1.000
_cell.angle_alpha   90.00
_cell.angle_beta   90.00
_cell.angle_gamma   90.00
#
_symmetry.space_group_name_H-M   'P 1'
#
loop_
_entity.id
_entity.type
_entity.pdbx_description
1 polymer ?
#
loop_
_entity_poly.entity_id
_entity_poly.type
_entity_poly.pdbx_seq_one_letter_code
_entity_poly.pdbx_strand_id
1 'polypeptide(L)' 'MMAIGSPSRSDDALGPLLAGRLAPDLPEWVELLVDFQLQVEHALVLERAGLALFIDAQVGLTDTFLPVVSD' A
#
# COMPACT_ATOMS: atom_id res chain seq x y z
N MET A 1 -0.96 6.37 0.08
CA MET A 1 -0.57 5.07 -0.51
C MET A 1 0.18 4.29 0.54
N MET A 2 -0.23 3.05 0.79
CA MET A 2 0.35 2.20 1.82
C MET A 2 0.92 0.95 1.16
N ALA A 3 2.23 0.76 1.28
CA ALA A 3 2.95 -0.34 0.70
C ALA A 3 3.44 -1.27 1.81
N ILE A 4 2.85 -2.46 1.87
CA ILE A 4 3.03 -3.42 2.96
C ILE A 4 3.93 -4.55 2.49
N GLY A 5 4.72 -5.07 3.42
CA GLY A 5 5.45 -6.31 3.24
C GLY A 5 6.88 -6.26 3.73
N SER A 6 7.55 -7.41 3.72
CA SER A 6 8.88 -7.59 4.27
C SER A 6 9.94 -7.67 3.16
N PRO A 7 10.91 -6.73 3.12
CA PRO A 7 12.01 -6.79 2.14
C PRO A 7 12.85 -8.06 2.19
N SER A 8 12.82 -8.80 3.30
CA SER A 8 13.58 -10.05 3.47
C SER A 8 12.82 -11.32 3.06
N ARG A 9 11.54 -11.24 2.68
CA ARG A 9 10.68 -12.41 2.39
C ARG A 9 10.26 -12.51 0.93
N SER A 10 11.23 -12.67 0.01
CA SER A 10 10.98 -12.90 -1.43
C SER A 10 9.85 -12.02 -1.99
N ASP A 11 8.71 -12.63 -2.35
CA ASP A 11 7.62 -11.96 -3.04
C ASP A 11 6.85 -10.98 -2.14
N ASP A 12 6.92 -11.18 -0.82
CA ASP A 12 6.39 -10.24 0.20
C ASP A 12 7.13 -8.88 0.15
N ALA A 13 8.27 -8.79 -0.52
CA ALA A 13 8.97 -7.53 -0.73
C ALA A 13 8.32 -6.64 -1.80
N LEU A 14 7.27 -7.10 -2.49
CA LEU A 14 6.63 -6.39 -3.61
C LEU A 14 6.24 -4.95 -3.23
N GLY A 15 5.50 -4.77 -2.13
CA GLY A 15 5.06 -3.47 -1.65
C GLY A 15 6.21 -2.48 -1.46
N PRO A 16 7.15 -2.72 -0.52
CA PRO A 16 8.26 -1.81 -0.26
C PRO A 16 9.16 -1.55 -1.47
N LEU A 17 9.38 -2.55 -2.35
CA LEU A 17 10.17 -2.36 -3.56
C LEU A 17 9.47 -1.45 -4.59
N LEU A 18 8.17 -1.65 -4.79
CA LEU A 18 7.39 -0.80 -5.68
C LEU A 18 7.33 0.64 -5.15
N ALA A 19 7.11 0.81 -3.85
CA ALA A 19 7.13 2.10 -3.18
C ALA A 19 8.46 2.83 -3.39
N GLY A 20 9.59 2.15 -3.17
CA GLY A 20 10.91 2.73 -3.40
C GLY A 20 11.14 3.15 -4.86
N ARG A 21 10.56 2.42 -5.82
CA ARG A 21 10.68 2.75 -7.25
C ARG A 21 9.83 3.94 -7.67
N LEU A 22 8.65 4.12 -7.06
CA LEU A 22 7.69 5.18 -7.37
C LEU A 22 7.95 6.46 -6.59
N ALA A 23 8.52 6.39 -5.39
CA ALA A 23 8.71 7.53 -4.50
C ALA A 23 9.29 8.80 -5.18
N PRO A 24 10.27 8.73 -6.10
CA PRO A 24 10.79 9.92 -6.79
C PRO A 24 9.78 10.64 -7.70
N ASP A 25 8.79 9.90 -8.21
CA ASP A 25 7.84 10.36 -9.22
C ASP A 25 6.44 10.63 -8.61
N LEU A 26 6.27 10.42 -7.30
CA LEU A 26 4.99 10.64 -6.64
C LEU A 26 4.68 12.14 -6.51
N PRO A 27 3.43 12.56 -6.77
CA PRO A 27 3.00 13.93 -6.48
C PRO A 27 3.14 14.28 -4.99
N GLU A 28 3.41 15.55 -4.67
CA GLU A 28 3.60 16.01 -3.28
C GLU A 28 2.39 15.78 -2.37
N TRP A 29 1.18 15.71 -2.94
CA TRP A 29 -0.05 15.45 -2.19
C TRP A 29 -0.26 13.96 -1.85
N VAL A 30 0.60 13.07 -2.35
CA VAL A 30 0.54 11.64 -2.02
C VAL A 30 1.38 11.38 -0.78
N GLU A 31 0.72 11.07 0.33
CA GLU A 31 1.38 10.50 1.50
C GLU A 31 1.72 9.02 1.23
N LEU A 32 3.02 8.68 1.21
CA LEU A 32 3.52 7.32 1.06
C LEU A 32 3.92 6.75 2.42
N LEU A 33 3.32 5.62 2.80
CA LEU A 33 3.66 4.85 4.00
C LEU A 33 4.17 3.47 3.58
N VAL A 34 5.30 3.05 4.16
CA VAL A 34 5.89 1.73 3.95
C VAL A 34 6.06 1.07 5.31
N ASP A 35 5.47 -0.10 5.50
CA ASP A 35 5.57 -0.84 6.76
C ASP A 35 5.48 -2.35 6.52
N PHE A 36 5.90 -3.15 7.51
CA PHE A 36 5.82 -4.60 7.42
C PHE A 36 4.38 -5.11 7.46
N GLN A 37 3.50 -4.49 8.24
CA GLN A 37 2.09 -4.89 8.43
C GLN A 37 1.20 -3.67 8.73
N LEU A 38 -0.11 -3.80 8.52
CA LEU A 38 -1.07 -2.76 8.92
C LEU A 38 -1.24 -2.74 10.45
N GLN A 39 -1.01 -1.58 11.06
CA GLN A 39 -1.24 -1.33 12.48
C GLN A 39 -2.39 -0.32 12.71
N VAL A 40 -2.85 -0.20 13.96
CA VAL A 40 -4.00 0.66 14.34
C VAL A 40 -3.69 2.15 14.14
N GLU A 41 -2.42 2.53 14.24
CA GLU A 41 -1.91 3.88 14.07
C GLU A 41 -2.18 4.42 12.66
N HIS A 42 -2.27 3.54 11.68
CA HIS A 42 -2.59 3.89 10.30
C HIS A 42 -4.04 4.37 10.12
N ALA A 43 -4.96 4.04 11.04
CA ALA A 43 -6.34 4.48 10.96
C ALA A 43 -6.46 6.01 10.93
N LEU A 44 -5.56 6.72 11.63
CA LEU A 44 -5.53 8.18 11.63
C LEU A 44 -5.14 8.76 10.26
N VAL A 45 -4.27 8.09 9.51
CA VAL A 45 -3.90 8.53 8.16
C VAL A 45 -5.05 8.24 7.20
N LEU A 46 -5.69 7.07 7.34
CA LEU A 46 -6.83 6.69 6.52
C LEU A 46 -8.03 7.63 6.72
N GLU A 47 -8.29 8.06 7.95
CA GLU A 47 -9.38 9.00 8.28
C GLU A 47 -9.23 10.36 7.56
N ARG A 48 -8.00 10.80 7.32
CA ARG A 48 -7.70 12.04 6.61
C ARG A 48 -7.57 11.87 5.09
N ALA A 49 -7.46 10.64 4.61
CA ALA A 49 -7.22 10.36 3.20
C ALA A 49 -8.52 10.43 2.39
N GLY A 50 -8.56 11.26 1.34
CA GLY A 50 -9.66 11.24 0.38
C GLY A 50 -9.71 9.96 -0.48
N LEU A 51 -8.58 9.26 -0.59
CA LEU A 51 -8.46 7.95 -1.22
C LEU A 51 -7.26 7.21 -0.63
N ALA A 52 -7.44 5.94 -0.28
CA ALA A 52 -6.36 5.06 0.18
C ALA A 52 -6.10 3.95 -0.85
N LEU A 53 -4.84 3.84 -1.29
CA LEU A 53 -4.36 2.71 -2.10
C LEU A 53 -3.49 1.82 -1.21
N PHE A 54 -3.87 0.54 -1.10
CA PHE A 54 -3.10 -0.50 -0.43
C PHE A 54 -2.38 -1.35 -1.46
N ILE A 55 -1.12 -1.65 -1.20
CA ILE A 55 -0.25 -2.44 -2.07
C ILE A 55 0.42 -3.47 -1.19
N ASP A 56 0.15 -4.74 -1.45
CA ASP A 56 0.70 -5.86 -0.73
C ASP A 56 0.89 -7.03 -1.68
N ALA A 57 1.81 -7.93 -1.37
CA ALA A 57 1.88 -9.21 -2.04
C ALA A 57 0.66 -10.06 -1.64
N GLN A 58 0.06 -10.75 -2.60
CA GLN A 58 -1.04 -11.65 -2.29
C GLN A 58 -0.85 -13.00 -2.99
N VAL A 59 -1.17 -14.07 -2.24
CA VAL A 59 -1.06 -15.45 -2.69
C VAL A 59 -2.42 -15.92 -3.20
N GLY A 60 -2.44 -16.53 -4.38
CA GLY A 60 -3.64 -17.17 -4.90
C GLY A 60 -4.73 -16.22 -5.40
N LEU A 61 -4.35 -15.03 -5.90
CA LEU A 61 -5.29 -14.18 -6.65
C LEU A 61 -5.86 -14.97 -7.82
N THR A 62 -7.18 -15.17 -7.80
CA THR A 62 -7.94 -15.84 -8.86
C THR A 62 -8.78 -14.87 -9.68
N ASP A 63 -9.01 -13.67 -9.14
CA ASP A 63 -9.74 -12.58 -9.79
C ASP A 63 -9.17 -11.23 -9.36
N THR A 64 -9.34 -10.21 -10.20
CA THR A 64 -8.90 -8.85 -9.91
C THR A 64 -9.63 -8.29 -8.70
N PHE A 65 -8.90 -7.70 -7.75
CA PHE A 65 -9.49 -6.97 -6.65
C PHE A 65 -10.13 -5.67 -7.19
N LEU A 66 -11.44 -5.65 -7.34
CA LEU A 66 -12.17 -4.44 -7.75
C LEU A 66 -12.31 -3.50 -6.55
N PRO A 67 -12.05 -2.20 -6.70
CA PRO A 67 -12.30 -1.25 -5.61
C PRO A 67 -13.79 -1.27 -5.26
N VAL A 68 -14.11 -1.40 -3.98
CA VAL A 68 -15.46 -1.11 -3.49
C VAL A 68 -15.61 0.40 -3.52
N VAL A 69 -16.18 0.92 -4.60
CA VAL A 69 -16.59 2.32 -4.67
C VAL A 69 -17.90 2.43 -3.91
N SER A 70 -17.86 3.04 -2.72
CA SER A 70 -19.06 3.48 -2.02
C SER A 70 -19.59 4.74 -2.71
N ASP A 71 -20.85 4.70 -3.16
CA ASP A 71 -21.60 5.87 -3.67
C ASP A 71 -21.70 7.02 -2.64
#